data_AF-A0A7S1WJT0-F1
#
_entry.id   AF-A0A7S1WJT0-F1
#
_cell.length_a   1.000
_cell.length_b   1.000
_cell.length_c   1.000
_cell.angle_alpha   90.00
_cell.angle_beta   90.00
_cell.angle_gamma   90.00
#
_symmetry.space_group_name_H-M   'P 1'
#
loop_
_entity.id
_entity.type
_entity.pdbx_description
1 polymer ?
#
loop_
_entity_poly.entity_id
_entity_poly.type
_entity_poly.pdbx_seq_one_letter_code
_entity_poly.pdbx_strand_id
1 'polypeptide(L)'
;VARPPVHWGPLCRGASALSTAAVDSEAVAAALGDVRARVRAAAAGRPVQLVAVSKTKPAAAVTAALAAGQVVFGENYVQELLDKAPLVPGDVRWHFIGRVQSNKARKLVTAVPNLAAVETVDSVSLADKLAAAAAAAGRGIDGTPALDVYVQVDTSGEASKGGVPPA
;
A
#
# COMPACT_ATOMS: atom_id res chain seq x y z
N VAL A 1 -29.14 49.00 -19.08
CA VAL A 1 -29.45 47.67 -18.52
C VAL A 1 -28.22 47.17 -17.77
N ALA A 2 -28.17 47.39 -16.45
CA ALA A 2 -27.01 47.08 -15.63
C ALA A 2 -27.09 45.62 -15.13
N ARG A 3 -26.02 44.84 -15.30
CA ARG A 3 -25.86 43.50 -14.74
C ARG A 3 -25.52 43.58 -13.24
N PRO A 4 -26.04 42.69 -12.38
CA PRO A 4 -25.69 42.68 -10.96
C PRO A 4 -24.30 42.05 -10.72
N PRO A 5 -23.66 42.33 -9.58
CA PRO A 5 -22.34 41.79 -9.26
C PRO A 5 -22.42 40.32 -8.84
N VAL A 6 -21.45 39.54 -9.30
CA VAL A 6 -21.25 38.13 -8.91
C VAL A 6 -20.55 38.05 -7.56
N HIS A 7 -21.22 37.49 -6.57
CA HIS A 7 -20.63 37.16 -5.28
C HIS A 7 -19.79 35.88 -5.40
N TRP A 8 -18.49 35.96 -5.09
CA TRP A 8 -17.64 34.79 -4.88
C TRP A 8 -17.74 34.36 -3.41
N GLY A 9 -18.64 33.42 -3.12
CA GLY A 9 -18.62 32.69 -1.85
C GLY A 9 -17.49 31.66 -1.84
N PRO A 10 -16.91 31.32 -0.67
CA PRO A 10 -15.83 30.35 -0.60
C PRO A 10 -16.34 28.97 -1.00
N LEU A 11 -15.81 28.45 -2.11
CA LEU A 11 -15.89 27.05 -2.49
C LEU A 11 -15.08 26.22 -1.48
N CYS A 12 -15.63 25.99 -0.30
CA CYS A 12 -15.23 24.87 0.55
C CYS A 12 -15.73 23.59 -0.12
N ARG A 13 -15.00 23.12 -1.15
CA ARG A 13 -15.17 21.74 -1.65
C ARG A 13 -14.72 20.80 -0.53
N GLY A 14 -15.65 19.99 -0.07
CA GLY A 14 -15.47 19.07 1.04
C GLY A 14 -14.21 18.25 0.91
N ALA A 15 -13.31 18.39 1.90
CA ALA A 15 -12.48 17.29 2.31
C ALA A 15 -13.45 16.17 2.74
N SER A 16 -13.45 15.06 2.00
CA SER A 16 -14.14 13.85 2.43
C SER A 16 -13.53 13.44 3.77
N ALA A 17 -14.25 13.72 4.85
CA ALA A 17 -13.92 13.21 6.17
C ALA A 17 -14.05 11.69 6.09
N LEU A 18 -12.92 11.00 5.94
CA LEU A 18 -12.85 9.57 6.16
C LEU A 18 -13.45 9.31 7.55
N SER A 19 -14.55 8.56 7.57
CA SER A 19 -15.34 8.23 8.75
C SER A 19 -14.45 7.87 9.93
N THR A 20 -14.53 8.66 11.00
CA THR A 20 -14.01 8.37 12.34
C THR A 20 -14.92 7.35 13.04
N ALA A 21 -15.22 6.23 12.39
CA ALA A 21 -15.68 5.07 13.15
C ALA A 21 -14.54 4.72 14.12
N ALA A 22 -14.82 4.74 15.43
CA ALA A 22 -13.86 4.36 16.43
C ALA A 22 -13.34 2.95 16.10
N VAL A 23 -12.03 2.84 15.88
CA VAL A 23 -11.40 1.55 15.63
C VAL A 23 -11.32 0.83 16.96
N ASP A 24 -12.04 -0.27 17.09
CA ASP A 24 -11.89 -1.18 18.22
C ASP A 24 -10.56 -1.92 18.12
N SER A 25 -9.58 -1.46 18.90
CA SER A 25 -8.22 -1.99 18.86
C SER A 25 -8.14 -3.40 19.44
N GLU A 26 -9.01 -3.76 20.39
CA GLU A 26 -9.05 -5.09 20.98
C GLU A 26 -9.62 -6.10 19.98
N ALA A 27 -10.70 -5.73 19.27
CA ALA A 27 -11.24 -6.56 18.19
C ALA A 27 -10.23 -6.77 17.06
N VAL A 28 -9.46 -5.73 16.69
CA VAL A 28 -8.38 -5.86 15.69
C VAL A 28 -7.29 -6.82 16.18
N ALA A 29 -6.86 -6.70 17.44
CA ALA A 29 -5.83 -7.57 18.01
C ALA A 29 -6.29 -9.04 18.07
N ALA A 30 -7.54 -9.28 18.50
CA ALA A 30 -8.13 -10.62 18.55
C ALA A 30 -8.21 -11.25 17.16
N ALA A 31 -8.75 -10.53 16.17
CA ALA A 31 -8.85 -11.01 14.79
C ALA A 31 -7.48 -11.31 14.17
N LEU A 32 -6.48 -10.47 14.44
CA LEU A 32 -5.10 -10.69 14.00
C LEU A 32 -4.50 -11.94 14.66
N GLY A 33 -4.74 -12.16 15.96
CA GLY A 33 -4.33 -13.35 16.69
C GLY A 33 -4.88 -14.63 16.06
N ASP A 34 -6.17 -14.65 15.75
CA ASP A 34 -6.85 -15.78 15.12
C ASP A 34 -6.27 -16.09 13.73
N VAL A 35 -6.08 -15.06 12.90
CA VAL A 35 -5.47 -15.22 11.56
C VAL A 35 -4.03 -15.76 11.68
N ARG A 36 -3.22 -15.24 12.60
CA ARG A 36 -1.86 -15.73 12.83
C ARG A 36 -1.83 -17.19 13.28
N ALA A 37 -2.75 -17.60 14.15
CA ALA A 37 -2.87 -18.99 14.57
C ALA A 37 -3.18 -19.91 13.37
N ARG A 38 -4.14 -19.52 12.53
CA ARG A 38 -4.50 -20.27 11.31
C ARG A 38 -3.36 -20.34 10.30
N VAL A 39 -2.66 -19.23 10.07
CA VAL A 39 -1.51 -19.18 9.16
C VAL A 39 -0.37 -20.07 9.67
N ARG A 40 -0.04 -20.04 10.97
CA ARG A 40 0.99 -20.92 11.55
C ARG A 40 0.64 -22.40 11.38
N ALA A 41 -0.62 -22.78 11.62
CA ALA A 41 -1.08 -24.14 11.42
C ALA A 41 -0.97 -24.58 9.95
N ALA A 42 -1.40 -23.73 9.01
CA ALA A 42 -1.34 -24.02 7.58
C ALA A 42 0.09 -23.96 6.99
N ALA A 43 0.98 -23.16 7.58
CA ALA A 43 2.37 -23.05 7.14
C ALA A 43 3.12 -24.37 7.34
N ALA A 44 2.75 -25.19 8.33
CA ALA A 44 3.36 -26.49 8.59
C ALA A 44 4.91 -26.43 8.68
N GLY A 45 5.42 -25.40 9.38
CA GLY A 45 6.87 -25.16 9.54
C GLY A 45 7.55 -24.39 8.41
N ARG A 46 6.85 -24.09 7.31
CA ARG A 46 7.39 -23.24 6.23
C ARG A 46 7.48 -21.77 6.68
N PRO A 47 8.50 -21.01 6.22
CA PRO A 47 8.55 -19.58 6.45
C PRO A 47 7.45 -18.89 5.64
N VAL A 48 6.47 -18.31 6.33
CA VAL A 48 5.34 -17.59 5.71
C VAL A 48 5.26 -16.19 6.31
N GLN A 49 5.14 -15.17 5.45
CA GLN A 49 4.90 -13.79 5.87
C GLN A 49 3.41 -13.45 5.74
N LEU A 50 2.80 -13.00 6.84
CA LEU A 50 1.45 -12.46 6.82
C LEU A 50 1.49 -10.99 6.38
N VAL A 51 0.85 -10.68 5.25
CA VAL A 51 0.61 -9.31 4.78
C VAL A 51 -0.84 -8.92 5.10
N ALA A 52 -1.04 -7.91 5.94
CA ALA A 52 -2.37 -7.43 6.30
C ALA A 52 -2.84 -6.40 5.27
N VAL A 53 -3.85 -6.74 4.46
CA VAL A 53 -4.36 -5.83 3.42
C VAL A 53 -5.25 -4.76 4.05
N SER A 54 -4.81 -3.51 4.00
CA SER A 54 -5.45 -2.37 4.66
C SER A 54 -6.16 -1.40 3.71
N LYS A 55 -6.28 -1.74 2.42
CA LYS A 55 -7.08 -0.97 1.46
C LYS A 55 -8.47 -0.67 2.01
N THR A 56 -8.94 0.54 1.79
CA THR A 56 -10.20 1.09 2.31
C THR A 56 -10.34 1.17 3.83
N LYS A 57 -9.32 0.76 4.60
CA LYS A 57 -9.29 0.90 6.06
C LYS A 57 -8.60 2.20 6.47
N PRO A 58 -9.09 2.90 7.51
CA PRO A 58 -8.48 4.13 7.99
C PRO A 58 -7.09 3.86 8.59
N ALA A 59 -6.23 4.88 8.65
CA ALA A 59 -4.90 4.81 9.27
C ALA A 59 -4.95 4.34 10.74
N ALA A 60 -6.03 4.66 11.46
CA ALA A 60 -6.26 4.19 12.83
C ALA A 60 -6.34 2.65 12.93
N ALA A 61 -6.89 1.96 11.92
CA ALA A 61 -6.95 0.51 11.90
C ALA A 61 -5.57 -0.12 11.68
N VAL A 62 -4.75 0.50 10.82
CA VAL A 62 -3.34 0.10 10.63
C VAL A 62 -2.56 0.30 11.92
N THR A 63 -2.76 1.44 12.59
CA THR A 63 -2.10 1.76 13.87
C THR A 63 -2.47 0.77 14.97
N ALA A 64 -3.75 0.38 15.07
CA ALA A 64 -4.21 -0.64 16.00
C ALA A 64 -3.59 -2.02 15.72
N ALA A 65 -3.55 -2.43 14.44
CA ALA A 65 -2.90 -3.68 14.05
C ALA A 65 -1.38 -3.65 14.30
N LEU A 66 -0.74 -2.50 14.10
CA LEU A 66 0.68 -2.28 14.40
C LEU A 66 0.96 -2.41 15.90
N ALA A 67 0.11 -1.83 16.75
CA ALA A 67 0.20 -2.00 18.20
C ALA A 67 0.03 -3.49 18.62
N ALA A 68 -0.72 -4.28 17.86
CA ALA A 68 -0.82 -5.74 18.02
C ALA A 68 0.35 -6.52 17.35
N GLY A 69 1.40 -5.81 16.93
CA GLY A 69 2.64 -6.37 16.38
C GLY A 69 2.58 -6.71 14.89
N GLN A 70 1.58 -6.28 14.12
CA GLN A 70 1.58 -6.44 12.67
C GLN A 70 2.44 -5.36 12.02
N VAL A 71 3.45 -5.75 11.26
CA VAL A 71 4.38 -4.79 10.64
C VAL A 71 4.28 -4.71 9.13
N VAL A 72 3.72 -5.73 8.46
CA VAL A 72 3.63 -5.77 6.99
C VAL A 72 2.21 -5.53 6.52
N PHE A 73 2.00 -4.53 5.67
CA PHE A 73 0.68 -4.13 5.20
C PHE A 73 0.62 -4.00 3.68
N GLY A 74 -0.51 -4.40 3.10
CA GLY A 74 -0.77 -4.34 1.67
C GLY A 74 -1.71 -3.21 1.28
N GLU A 75 -1.33 -2.39 0.31
CA GLU A 75 -2.18 -1.33 -0.27
C GLU A 75 -2.37 -1.50 -1.78
N ASN A 76 -3.57 -1.17 -2.27
CA ASN A 76 -3.93 -1.32 -3.67
C ASN A 76 -3.90 0.00 -4.45
N TYR A 77 -4.07 1.14 -3.78
CA TYR A 77 -4.26 2.43 -4.43
C TYR A 77 -3.13 3.38 -4.04
N VAL A 78 -2.40 3.88 -5.04
CA VAL A 78 -1.23 4.76 -4.78
C VAL A 78 -1.63 5.97 -3.94
N GLN A 79 -2.72 6.64 -4.29
CA GLN A 79 -3.12 7.85 -3.57
C GLN A 79 -3.51 7.55 -2.12
N GLU A 80 -4.23 6.45 -1.89
CA GLU A 80 -4.58 6.02 -0.54
C GLU A 80 -3.34 5.74 0.30
N LEU A 81 -2.35 5.03 -0.26
CA LEU A 81 -1.08 4.77 0.44
C LEU A 81 -0.30 6.07 0.72
N LEU A 82 -0.26 7.00 -0.23
CA LEU A 82 0.40 8.30 -0.04
C LEU A 82 -0.26 9.13 1.08
N ASP A 83 -1.58 9.06 1.20
CA ASP A 83 -2.32 9.80 2.23
C ASP A 83 -2.24 9.08 3.58
N LYS A 84 -2.17 7.74 3.58
CA LYS A 84 -2.17 6.89 4.79
C LYS A 84 -0.80 6.73 5.43
N ALA A 85 0.25 6.49 4.64
CA ALA A 85 1.59 6.18 5.16
C ALA A 85 2.14 7.24 6.12
N PRO A 86 1.98 8.57 5.89
CA PRO A 86 2.47 9.59 6.82
C PRO A 86 1.71 9.64 8.15
N LEU A 87 0.50 9.07 8.20
CA LEU A 87 -0.37 9.08 9.38
C LEU A 87 -0.15 7.88 10.30
N VAL A 88 0.56 6.86 9.83
CA VAL A 88 0.83 5.64 10.61
C VAL A 88 2.25 5.72 11.18
N PRO A 89 2.42 5.85 12.50
CA PRO A 89 3.74 5.93 13.12
C PRO A 89 4.47 4.57 13.09
N GLY A 90 5.80 4.60 13.13
CA GLY A 90 6.64 3.42 13.33
C GLY A 90 7.07 2.67 12.07
N ASP A 91 7.69 1.51 12.27
CA ASP A 91 8.40 0.74 11.23
C ASP A 91 7.45 -0.16 10.42
N VAL A 92 6.40 0.44 9.87
CA VAL A 92 5.52 -0.25 8.93
C VAL A 92 6.28 -0.58 7.65
N ARG A 93 6.13 -1.80 7.14
CA ARG A 93 6.63 -2.25 5.84
C ARG A 93 5.48 -2.30 4.86
N TRP A 94 5.40 -1.30 3.98
CA TRP A 94 4.34 -1.23 2.98
C TRP A 94 4.66 -2.11 1.78
N HIS A 95 3.73 -2.98 1.44
CA HIS A 95 3.70 -3.75 0.22
C HIS A 95 2.64 -3.13 -0.70
N PHE A 96 3.02 -2.74 -1.90
CA PHE A 96 2.06 -2.30 -2.90
C PHE A 96 1.62 -3.50 -3.73
N ILE A 97 0.34 -3.88 -3.59
CA ILE A 97 -0.25 -5.10 -4.17
C ILE A 97 -1.35 -4.80 -5.19
N GLY A 98 -1.51 -3.53 -5.56
CA GLY A 98 -2.40 -3.08 -6.63
C GLY A 98 -1.63 -2.79 -7.91
N ARG A 99 -2.33 -2.58 -9.02
CA ARG A 99 -1.69 -2.26 -10.30
C ARG A 99 -0.99 -0.90 -10.23
N VAL A 100 0.31 -0.87 -10.53
CA VAL A 100 1.08 0.38 -10.60
C VAL A 100 0.89 1.02 -11.98
N GLN A 101 0.29 2.20 -12.02
CA GLN A 101 0.34 3.03 -13.23
C GLN A 101 1.78 3.52 -13.45
N SER A 102 2.28 3.40 -14.68
CA SER A 102 3.66 3.77 -15.05
C SER A 102 4.09 5.17 -14.57
N ASN A 103 3.20 6.17 -14.67
CA ASN A 103 3.47 7.55 -14.24
C ASN A 103 3.43 7.74 -12.71
N LYS A 104 2.98 6.75 -11.95
CA LYS A 104 2.91 6.78 -10.48
C LYS A 104 4.06 6.05 -9.81
N ALA A 105 4.79 5.20 -10.53
CA ALA A 105 5.90 4.39 -10.00
C ALA A 105 6.94 5.25 -9.25
N ARG A 106 7.44 6.33 -9.88
CA ARG A 106 8.40 7.24 -9.25
C ARG A 106 7.87 7.85 -7.97
N LYS A 107 6.65 8.41 -8.01
CA LYS A 107 6.02 9.07 -6.85
C LYS A 107 5.84 8.09 -5.69
N LEU A 108 5.40 6.87 -5.99
CA LEU A 108 5.20 5.80 -5.01
C LEU A 108 6.50 5.50 -4.24
N VAL A 109 7.61 5.29 -4.96
CA VAL A 109 8.91 4.95 -4.35
C VAL A 109 9.51 6.10 -3.56
N THR A 110 9.43 7.34 -4.08
CA THR A 110 10.07 8.50 -3.45
C THR A 110 9.28 9.06 -2.27
N ALA A 111 7.95 8.95 -2.27
CA ALA A 111 7.10 9.57 -1.25
C ALA A 111 6.72 8.63 -0.09
N VAL A 112 7.01 7.32 -0.22
CA VAL A 112 6.76 6.32 0.84
C VAL A 112 8.09 5.70 1.24
N PRO A 113 8.88 6.31 2.15
CA PRO A 113 10.23 5.85 2.50
C PRO A 113 10.28 4.38 2.93
N ASN A 114 9.25 3.92 3.64
CA ASN A 114 9.09 2.57 4.15
C ASN A 114 8.28 1.64 3.22
N LEU A 115 8.19 1.97 1.93
CA LEU A 115 7.76 1.03 0.90
C LEU A 115 8.79 -0.10 0.80
N ALA A 116 8.41 -1.29 1.25
CA ALA A 116 9.27 -2.46 1.27
C ALA A 116 9.17 -3.26 -0.04
N ALA A 117 7.98 -3.38 -0.62
CA ALA A 117 7.77 -4.21 -1.81
C ALA A 117 6.75 -3.62 -2.80
N VAL A 118 6.93 -3.95 -4.08
CA VAL A 118 5.89 -3.87 -5.13
C VAL A 118 5.65 -5.26 -5.69
N GLU A 119 4.44 -5.79 -5.51
CA GLU A 119 4.13 -7.19 -5.82
C GLU A 119 3.46 -7.44 -7.18
N THR A 120 3.23 -6.37 -7.95
CA THR A 120 2.42 -6.42 -9.18
C THR A 120 3.20 -6.04 -10.42
N VAL A 121 4.49 -6.39 -10.50
CA VAL A 121 5.29 -6.02 -11.67
C VAL A 121 4.99 -6.98 -12.81
N ASP A 122 4.44 -6.44 -13.90
CA ASP A 122 3.93 -7.20 -15.05
C ASP A 122 4.64 -6.85 -16.36
N SER A 123 5.67 -6.00 -16.32
CA SER A 123 6.38 -5.54 -17.52
C SER A 123 7.78 -5.05 -17.20
N VAL A 124 8.70 -5.23 -18.15
CA VAL A 124 10.08 -4.71 -18.08
C VAL A 124 10.06 -3.19 -17.92
N SER A 125 9.18 -2.48 -18.65
CA SER A 125 9.08 -1.02 -18.53
C SER A 125 8.70 -0.55 -17.12
N LEU A 126 7.86 -1.29 -16.40
CA LEU A 126 7.54 -0.98 -15.01
C LEU A 126 8.73 -1.28 -14.10
N ALA A 127 9.40 -2.41 -14.30
CA ALA A 127 10.61 -2.77 -13.55
C ALA A 127 11.70 -1.70 -13.68
N ASP A 128 11.99 -1.23 -14.90
CA ASP A 128 12.98 -0.19 -15.17
C ASP A 128 12.63 1.13 -14.46
N LYS A 129 11.35 1.50 -14.45
CA LYS A 129 10.88 2.72 -13.76
C LYS A 129 11.03 2.61 -12.25
N LEU A 130 10.74 1.44 -11.68
CA LEU A 130 10.93 1.18 -10.25
C LEU A 130 12.40 1.19 -9.88
N ALA A 131 13.27 0.57 -10.69
CA ALA A 131 14.72 0.58 -10.49
C ALA A 131 15.29 2.00 -10.53
N ALA A 132 14.94 2.79 -11.56
CA ALA A 132 15.36 4.18 -11.67
C ALA A 132 14.86 5.04 -10.50
N ALA A 133 13.63 4.81 -10.03
CA ALA A 133 13.07 5.52 -8.89
C ALA A 133 13.74 5.13 -7.56
N ALA A 134 14.06 3.86 -7.38
CA ALA A 134 14.77 3.36 -6.21
C ALA A 134 16.19 3.94 -6.13
N ALA A 135 16.91 3.95 -7.25
CA ALA A 135 18.22 4.58 -7.36
C ALA A 135 18.17 6.09 -7.05
N ALA A 136 17.18 6.81 -7.61
CA ALA A 136 17.00 8.23 -7.34
C ALA A 136 16.63 8.53 -5.87
N ALA A 137 16.04 7.56 -5.17
CA ALA A 137 15.72 7.63 -3.75
C ALA A 137 16.87 7.11 -2.84
N GLY A 138 18.01 6.72 -3.43
CA GLY A 138 19.17 6.20 -2.70
C GLY A 138 18.96 4.82 -2.07
N ARG A 139 17.96 4.06 -2.49
CA ARG A 139 17.65 2.73 -1.93
C ARG A 139 18.64 1.67 -2.39
N GLY A 140 19.02 0.77 -1.50
CA GLY A 140 19.99 -0.30 -1.78
C GLY A 140 21.43 0.19 -1.87
N ILE A 141 21.70 1.44 -1.49
CA ILE A 141 23.03 2.06 -1.42
C ILE A 141 23.38 2.28 0.05
N ASP A 142 24.64 2.06 0.45
CA ASP A 142 25.17 2.32 1.80
C ASP A 142 24.34 1.71 2.94
N GLY A 143 23.81 0.49 2.73
CA GLY A 143 23.04 -0.23 3.74
C GLY A 143 21.58 0.21 3.89
N THR A 144 21.10 1.14 3.05
CA THR A 144 19.68 1.46 2.97
C THR A 144 18.87 0.27 2.43
N PRO A 145 17.65 0.00 2.95
CA PRO A 145 16.81 -1.08 2.45
C PRO A 145 16.53 -0.92 0.94
N ALA A 146 16.74 -2.01 0.19
CA ALA A 146 16.33 -2.09 -1.21
C ALA A 146 14.80 -2.17 -1.31
N LEU A 147 14.27 -1.84 -2.50
CA LEU A 147 12.87 -2.09 -2.83
C LEU A 147 12.73 -3.51 -3.39
N ASP A 148 11.99 -4.37 -2.72
CA ASP A 148 11.66 -5.68 -3.24
C ASP A 148 10.64 -5.58 -4.37
N VAL A 149 10.80 -6.44 -5.38
CA VAL A 149 9.90 -6.52 -6.53
C VAL A 149 9.49 -7.96 -6.75
N TYR A 150 8.19 -8.19 -6.90
CA TYR A 150 7.64 -9.48 -7.30
C TYR A 150 7.01 -9.36 -8.67
N VAL A 151 7.29 -10.36 -9.52
CA VAL A 151 6.69 -10.47 -10.84
C VAL A 151 5.30 -11.10 -10.70
N GLN A 152 4.28 -10.41 -11.20
CA GLN A 152 2.93 -10.92 -11.21
C GLN A 152 2.72 -11.82 -12.42
N VAL A 153 2.36 -13.07 -12.17
CA VAL A 153 2.09 -14.07 -13.21
C VAL A 153 0.58 -14.29 -13.32
N ASP A 154 0.02 -14.27 -14.53
CA ASP A 154 -1.36 -14.68 -14.76
C ASP A 154 -1.45 -16.22 -14.72
N THR A 155 -2.19 -16.72 -13.73
CA THR A 155 -2.41 -18.16 -13.50
C THR A 155 -3.81 -18.61 -13.94
N SER A 156 -4.64 -17.69 -14.43
CA SER A 156 -6.05 -17.96 -14.77
C SER A 156 -6.32 -18.05 -16.26
N GLY A 157 -5.49 -17.44 -17.10
CA GLY A 157 -5.71 -17.37 -18.55
C GLY A 157 -6.90 -16.49 -18.96
N GLU A 158 -7.47 -15.73 -18.03
CA GLU A 158 -8.54 -14.78 -18.31
C GLU A 158 -7.94 -13.45 -18.77
N ALA A 159 -8.29 -13.00 -19.98
CA ALA A 159 -7.78 -11.78 -20.59
C ALA A 159 -8.01 -10.48 -19.77
N SER A 160 -8.89 -10.51 -18.77
CA SER A 160 -9.20 -9.37 -17.90
C SER A 160 -8.26 -9.22 -16.71
N LYS A 161 -7.41 -10.22 -16.42
CA LYS A 161 -6.47 -10.21 -15.28
C LYS A 161 -5.08 -9.75 -15.73
N GLY A 162 -4.41 -9.03 -14.84
CA GLY A 162 -3.04 -8.55 -15.09
C GLY A 162 -2.00 -9.63 -14.78
N GLY A 163 -0.80 -9.43 -15.30
CA GLY A 163 0.35 -10.32 -15.11
C GLY A 163 1.01 -10.72 -16.42
N VAL A 164 2.22 -11.25 -16.33
CA VAL A 164 2.92 -11.89 -17.46
C VAL A 164 2.43 -13.34 -17.61
N PRO A 165 2.52 -13.92 -18.83
CA PRO A 165 2.25 -15.35 -19.00
C PRO A 165 3.22 -16.21 -18.17
N PRO A 166 2.79 -17.43 -17.75
CA PRO A 166 3.69 -18.40 -17.13
C PRO A 166 4.88 -18.76 -18.03
N ALA A 167 6.00 -19.15 -17.41
CA ALA A 167 7.23 -19.56 -18.09
C ALA A 167 7.13 -20.95 -18.74
#